data_AF-A0A257R0R5-F1
#
_entry.id   AF-A0A257R0R5-F1
#
_cell.length_a   1.000
_cell.length_b   1.000
_cell.length_c   1.000
_cell.angle_alpha   90.00
_cell.angle_beta   90.00
_cell.angle_gamma   90.00
#
_symmetry.space_group_name_H-M   'P 1'
#
loop_
_entity.id
_entity.type
_entity.pdbx_description
1 polymer ?
#
loop_
_entity_poly.entity_id
_entity_poly.type
_entity_poly.pdbx_seq_one_letter_code
_entity_poly.pdbx_strand_id
1 'polypeptide(L)'
;MADAFKVSRDVAPVFRPDAAQPYDDRILRFVRDGAAVSLWTLEGRMVLRDAWKKPRIPAWWNGWRVVEPHRKIQEQTANRLGFSDRYFDLIHAPQALHKSFFEACDAQHPDWFFENAAYPFRDAQQFWPIGLIAHWAISRHQAEFKSNKSGVMIHAGHHSERVIKARLAKVAADASIQFACLQSMDEGSAACQKSLFQWLDQYIPSWISLLNP
;
A
#
# COMPACT_ATOMS: atom_id res chain seq x y z
N MET A 1 -0.96 -7.92 0.58
CA MET A 1 -1.10 -7.71 -0.87
C MET A 1 -2.08 -8.74 -1.38
N ALA A 2 -2.93 -8.37 -2.35
CA ALA A 2 -3.85 -9.31 -2.99
C ALA A 2 -3.05 -10.29 -3.87
N ASP A 3 -2.55 -11.37 -3.26
CA ASP A 3 -2.30 -12.64 -3.94
C ASP A 3 -3.57 -13.50 -3.79
N ALA A 4 -4.65 -13.03 -4.41
CA ALA A 4 -5.73 -13.90 -4.83
C ALA A 4 -5.65 -13.92 -6.36
N PHE A 5 -5.97 -15.05 -6.99
CA PHE A 5 -5.95 -15.28 -8.44
C PHE A 5 -4.63 -15.80 -9.02
N LYS A 6 -4.31 -17.06 -8.67
CA LYS A 6 -3.57 -17.97 -9.57
C LYS A 6 -4.10 -19.40 -9.47
N VAL A 7 -5.37 -19.68 -9.77
CA VAL A 7 -5.81 -21.05 -10.13
C VAL A 7 -7.05 -21.00 -11.04
N SER A 8 -7.01 -21.79 -12.11
CA SER A 8 -8.04 -22.21 -13.11
C SER A 8 -9.42 -21.52 -13.14
N ARG A 9 -9.89 -21.23 -14.38
CA ARG A 9 -11.24 -20.72 -14.72
C ARG A 9 -12.37 -21.73 -14.50
N ASP A 10 -12.04 -22.99 -14.21
CA ASP A 10 -13.02 -24.08 -14.14
C ASP A 10 -13.64 -24.26 -12.74
N VAL A 11 -13.21 -23.46 -11.75
CA VAL A 11 -13.69 -23.56 -10.37
C VAL A 11 -14.16 -22.19 -9.89
N ALA A 12 -15.34 -22.14 -9.26
CA ALA A 12 -15.86 -20.94 -8.63
C ALA A 12 -14.85 -20.40 -7.59
N PRO A 13 -14.64 -19.08 -7.48
CA PRO A 13 -13.68 -18.52 -6.53
C PRO A 13 -14.05 -18.93 -5.09
N VAL A 14 -13.15 -19.63 -4.41
CA VAL A 14 -13.26 -19.92 -2.98
C VAL A 14 -12.32 -18.98 -2.25
N PHE A 15 -12.88 -18.08 -1.43
CA PHE A 15 -12.09 -17.26 -0.52
C PHE A 15 -11.41 -18.18 0.52
N ARG A 16 -10.08 -18.08 0.66
CA ARG A 16 -9.39 -18.83 1.71
C ARG A 16 -9.79 -18.26 3.08
N PRO A 17 -10.08 -19.10 4.08
CA PRO A 17 -10.39 -18.65 5.44
C PRO A 17 -9.34 -17.70 6.02
N ASP A 18 -8.06 -17.93 5.70
CA ASP A 18 -6.92 -17.21 6.28
C ASP A 18 -6.28 -16.21 5.31
N ALA A 19 -6.94 -15.86 4.20
CA ALA A 19 -6.47 -14.76 3.37
C ALA A 19 -6.63 -13.46 4.15
N ALA A 20 -5.51 -12.87 4.58
CA ALA A 20 -5.47 -11.54 5.18
C ALA A 20 -6.01 -10.51 4.17
N GLN A 21 -7.32 -10.27 4.23
CA GLN A 21 -8.02 -9.17 3.59
C GLN A 21 -7.83 -7.96 4.51
N PRO A 22 -7.08 -6.92 4.13
CA PRO A 22 -6.90 -5.75 4.98
C PRO A 22 -8.15 -4.82 4.98
N TYR A 23 -9.35 -5.39 4.85
CA TYR A 23 -10.61 -4.65 4.62
C TYR A 23 -11.56 -4.77 5.81
N ASP A 24 -11.00 -4.75 7.00
CA ASP A 24 -11.76 -4.72 8.22
C ASP A 24 -11.36 -3.49 9.03
N ASP A 25 -12.35 -2.65 9.29
CA ASP A 25 -12.29 -1.47 10.15
C ASP A 25 -11.89 -1.79 11.61
N ARG A 26 -11.76 -3.08 11.94
CA ARG A 26 -11.20 -3.60 13.19
C ARG A 26 -9.68 -3.83 13.16
N ILE A 27 -8.99 -3.62 12.04
CA ILE A 27 -7.65 -4.22 11.84
C ILE A 27 -6.60 -3.79 12.87
N LEU A 28 -6.60 -2.58 13.41
CA LEU A 28 -5.81 -2.27 14.61
C LEU A 28 -6.43 -1.06 15.35
N ARG A 29 -7.22 -1.31 16.40
CA ARG A 29 -7.62 -0.29 17.37
C ARG A 29 -6.73 -0.43 18.61
N PHE A 30 -5.83 0.53 18.82
CA PHE A 30 -5.10 0.62 20.08
C PHE A 30 -5.99 1.35 21.09
N VAL A 31 -6.52 0.59 22.05
CA VAL A 31 -7.24 1.15 23.19
C VAL A 31 -6.25 1.26 24.34
N ARG A 32 -5.87 2.48 24.69
CA ARG A 32 -5.12 2.75 25.92
C ARG A 32 -6.03 3.52 26.87
N ASP A 33 -6.26 2.97 28.06
CA ASP A 33 -7.00 3.63 29.14
C ASP A 33 -8.39 4.17 28.72
N GLY A 34 -9.08 3.43 27.83
CA GLY A 34 -10.41 3.80 27.33
C GLY A 34 -10.42 4.83 26.18
N ALA A 35 -9.29 5.45 25.86
CA ALA A 35 -9.14 6.32 24.70
C ALA A 35 -8.72 5.48 23.47
N ALA A 36 -9.58 5.42 22.46
CA ALA A 36 -9.23 4.81 21.19
C ALA A 36 -8.34 5.77 20.39
N VAL A 37 -7.10 5.37 20.13
CA VAL A 37 -6.24 6.08 19.18
C VAL A 37 -6.24 5.28 17.88
N SER A 38 -6.73 5.89 16.81
CA SER A 38 -6.68 5.31 15.47
C SER A 38 -5.45 5.82 14.74
N LEU A 39 -4.65 4.89 14.22
CA LEU A 39 -3.57 5.22 13.29
C LEU A 39 -4.13 5.54 11.89
N TRP A 40 -5.37 5.18 11.61
CA TRP A 40 -5.97 5.29 10.28
C TRP A 40 -6.85 6.53 10.14
N THR A 41 -7.40 7.02 11.25
CA THR A 41 -8.43 8.06 11.29
C THR A 41 -8.20 9.07 12.40
N LEU A 42 -8.51 10.34 12.14
CA LEU A 42 -8.54 11.40 13.13
C LEU A 42 -9.83 12.19 12.95
N GLU A 43 -10.70 12.20 13.96
CA GLU A 43 -12.01 12.89 13.90
C GLU A 43 -12.85 12.48 12.66
N GLY A 44 -12.80 11.19 12.29
CA GLY A 44 -13.49 10.67 11.11
C GLY A 44 -12.82 10.98 9.77
N ARG A 45 -11.74 11.77 9.75
CA ARG A 45 -10.91 12.03 8.55
C ARG A 45 -9.86 10.94 8.38
N MET A 46 -9.56 10.60 7.13
CA MET A 46 -8.56 9.60 6.77
C MET A 46 -7.14 10.16 6.94
N VAL A 47 -6.29 9.47 7.70
CA VAL A 47 -4.92 9.91 7.94
C VAL A 47 -4.02 9.51 6.78
N LEU A 48 -3.40 10.49 6.14
CA LEU A 48 -2.44 10.35 5.05
C LEU A 48 -1.06 10.81 5.50
N ARG A 49 -0.03 10.01 5.25
CA ARG A 49 1.34 10.22 5.79
C ARG A 49 2.41 10.47 4.74
N ASP A 50 1.99 10.47 3.49
CA ASP A 50 2.90 10.59 2.37
C ASP A 50 2.99 12.03 1.85
N ALA A 51 3.52 12.22 0.64
CA ALA A 51 3.88 13.53 0.15
C ALA A 51 3.27 13.83 -1.21
N TRP A 52 2.98 15.10 -1.42
CA TRP A 52 2.70 15.63 -2.75
C TRP A 52 3.92 15.51 -3.65
N LYS A 53 3.70 15.04 -4.88
CA LYS A 53 4.67 15.05 -5.97
C LYS A 53 4.07 15.70 -7.20
N LYS A 54 4.95 16.26 -8.05
CA LYS A 54 4.57 16.75 -9.38
C LYS A 54 4.55 15.59 -10.38
N PRO A 55 3.59 15.52 -11.30
CA PRO A 55 3.60 14.57 -12.40
C PRO A 55 4.86 14.74 -13.23
N ARG A 56 5.31 13.67 -13.87
CA ARG A 56 6.50 13.76 -14.73
C ARG A 56 6.11 14.41 -16.06
N ILE A 57 6.83 15.47 -16.45
CA ILE A 57 6.64 16.14 -17.75
C ILE A 57 6.89 15.12 -18.89
N PRO A 58 6.10 15.10 -19.98
CA PRO A 58 6.20 14.09 -21.03
C PRO A 58 7.60 13.94 -21.63
N ALA A 59 7.89 12.74 -22.15
CA ALA A 59 9.21 12.26 -22.54
C ALA A 59 9.97 13.12 -23.58
N TRP A 60 9.28 14.00 -24.34
CA TRP A 60 9.94 14.87 -25.34
C TRP A 60 10.88 15.92 -24.73
N TRP A 61 10.79 16.18 -23.41
CA TRP A 61 11.78 17.00 -22.68
C TRP A 61 12.85 16.19 -21.94
N ASN A 62 12.66 14.88 -21.76
CA ASN A 62 13.39 14.11 -20.74
C ASN A 62 13.93 12.78 -21.27
N GLY A 63 14.41 12.80 -22.53
CA GLY A 63 15.23 11.79 -23.20
C GLY A 63 15.01 10.35 -22.71
N TRP A 64 14.15 9.58 -23.39
CA TRP A 64 14.03 8.11 -23.31
C TRP A 64 14.04 7.45 -21.92
N ARG A 65 13.79 8.18 -20.83
CA ARG A 65 13.73 7.60 -19.49
C ARG A 65 12.39 6.87 -19.32
N VAL A 66 12.46 5.55 -19.22
CA VAL A 66 11.34 4.68 -18.84
C VAL A 66 10.73 5.20 -17.55
N VAL A 67 9.43 5.54 -17.59
CA VAL A 67 8.69 5.94 -16.40
C VAL A 67 8.36 4.69 -15.60
N GLU A 68 8.68 4.72 -14.31
CA GLU A 68 8.40 3.62 -13.39
C GLU A 68 6.87 3.34 -13.35
N PRO A 69 6.41 2.10 -13.61
CA PRO A 69 4.99 1.81 -13.79
C PRO A 69 4.11 2.17 -12.58
N HIS A 70 4.60 1.99 -11.35
CA HIS A 70 3.83 2.31 -10.14
C HIS A 70 3.59 3.82 -10.01
N ARG A 71 4.58 4.64 -10.35
CA ARG A 71 4.41 6.10 -10.42
C ARG A 71 3.37 6.49 -11.47
N LYS A 72 3.43 5.88 -12.67
CA LYS A 72 2.51 6.23 -13.76
C LYS A 72 1.04 5.96 -13.36
N ILE A 73 0.77 4.81 -12.72
CA ILE A 73 -0.59 4.48 -12.28
C ILE A 73 -1.07 5.45 -11.18
N GLN A 74 -0.19 5.90 -10.28
CA GLN A 74 -0.55 6.92 -9.28
C GLN A 74 -0.92 8.27 -9.92
N GLU A 75 -0.11 8.73 -10.88
CA GLU A 75 -0.39 9.96 -11.65
C GLU A 75 -1.73 9.85 -12.41
N GLN A 76 -1.97 8.75 -13.11
CA GLN A 76 -3.23 8.50 -13.83
C GLN A 76 -4.44 8.43 -12.88
N THR A 77 -4.26 7.83 -11.70
CA THR A 77 -5.30 7.72 -10.68
C THR A 77 -5.69 9.10 -10.14
N ALA A 78 -4.71 9.96 -9.85
CA ALA A 78 -4.94 11.32 -9.39
C ALA A 78 -5.67 12.16 -10.46
N ASN A 79 -5.26 12.02 -11.72
CA ASN A 79 -5.87 12.73 -12.85
C ASN A 79 -7.38 12.42 -13.00
N ARG A 80 -7.83 11.19 -12.70
CA ARG A 80 -9.26 10.83 -12.75
C ARG A 80 -10.13 11.70 -11.83
N LEU A 81 -9.55 12.25 -10.76
CA LEU A 81 -10.20 13.15 -9.82
C LEU A 81 -9.82 14.62 -10.04
N GLY A 82 -9.26 14.97 -11.20
CA GLY A 82 -8.94 16.33 -11.59
C GLY A 82 -7.59 16.85 -11.10
N PHE A 83 -6.75 16.01 -10.48
CA PHE A 83 -5.43 16.42 -9.99
C PHE A 83 -4.37 16.34 -11.10
N SER A 84 -4.34 17.32 -12.00
CA SER A 84 -3.46 17.31 -13.19
C SER A 84 -2.04 17.82 -12.96
N ASP A 85 -1.79 18.59 -11.90
CA ASP A 85 -0.52 19.28 -11.62
C ASP A 85 0.26 18.68 -10.44
N ARG A 86 -0.37 17.78 -9.68
CA ARG A 86 0.19 17.09 -8.51
C ARG A 86 -0.55 15.78 -8.25
N TYR A 87 0.12 14.82 -7.63
CA TYR A 87 -0.51 13.64 -7.06
C TYR A 87 0.07 13.40 -5.66
N PHE A 88 -0.72 12.77 -4.81
CA PHE A 88 -0.27 12.33 -3.50
C PHE A 88 0.38 10.94 -3.65
N ASP A 89 1.70 10.89 -3.47
CA ASP A 89 2.52 9.71 -3.70
C ASP A 89 2.43 8.75 -2.51
N LEU A 90 1.52 7.78 -2.57
CA LEU A 90 1.42 6.79 -1.51
C LEU A 90 2.57 5.79 -1.63
N ILE A 91 3.35 5.66 -0.56
CA ILE A 91 4.42 4.65 -0.51
C ILE A 91 3.81 3.25 -0.35
N HIS A 92 4.63 2.22 -0.62
CA HIS A 92 4.29 0.83 -0.31
C HIS A 92 4.32 0.58 1.19
N ALA A 93 3.29 1.09 1.87
CA ALA A 93 2.97 0.87 3.27
C ALA A 93 1.45 0.60 3.38
N PRO A 94 0.98 0.03 4.50
CA PRO A 94 -0.44 0.01 4.81
C PRO A 94 -1.04 1.41 4.72
N GLN A 95 -2.20 1.52 4.08
CA GLN A 95 -2.92 2.77 3.90
C GLN A 95 -4.30 2.66 4.55
N ALA A 96 -4.81 3.76 5.08
CA ALA A 96 -6.19 3.81 5.57
C ALA A 96 -7.16 3.64 4.41
N LEU A 97 -8.19 2.81 4.60
CA LEU A 97 -9.25 2.58 3.62
C LEU A 97 -10.60 2.72 4.32
N HIS A 98 -11.48 3.54 3.75
CA HIS A 98 -12.82 3.78 4.28
C HIS A 98 -13.87 3.23 3.33
N LYS A 99 -14.62 2.22 3.77
CA LYS A 99 -15.70 1.63 2.98
C LYS A 99 -16.69 2.68 2.47
N SER A 100 -17.08 3.63 3.34
CA SER A 100 -18.00 4.71 2.97
C SER A 100 -17.45 5.62 1.86
N PHE A 101 -16.13 5.75 1.72
CA PHE A 101 -15.54 6.53 0.63
C PHE A 101 -15.58 5.77 -0.69
N PHE A 102 -15.40 4.44 -0.66
CA PHE A 102 -15.62 3.59 -1.82
C PHE A 102 -17.09 3.64 -2.27
N GLU A 103 -18.03 3.45 -1.35
CA GLU A 103 -19.47 3.51 -1.64
C GLU A 103 -19.88 4.89 -2.21
N ALA A 104 -19.38 5.98 -1.62
CA ALA A 104 -19.65 7.32 -2.14
C ALA A 104 -19.01 7.59 -3.50
N CYS A 105 -17.83 7.02 -3.76
CA CYS A 105 -17.14 7.14 -5.04
C CYS A 105 -17.88 6.35 -6.13
N ASP A 106 -18.27 5.11 -5.84
CA ASP A 106 -19.05 4.25 -6.72
C ASP A 106 -20.42 4.86 -7.04
N ALA A 107 -21.10 5.43 -6.05
CA ALA A 107 -22.38 6.12 -6.28
C ALA A 107 -22.27 7.32 -7.24
N GLN A 108 -21.11 7.98 -7.33
CA GLN A 108 -20.87 9.09 -8.25
C GLN A 108 -20.27 8.64 -9.59
N HIS A 109 -19.58 7.50 -9.60
CA HIS A 109 -18.86 6.96 -10.74
C HIS A 109 -19.03 5.43 -10.83
N PRO A 110 -20.27 4.95 -11.10
CA PRO A 110 -20.61 3.54 -10.97
C PRO A 110 -19.79 2.61 -11.88
N ASP A 111 -19.33 3.12 -13.02
CA ASP A 111 -18.60 2.30 -13.99
C ASP A 111 -17.12 2.10 -13.61
N TRP A 112 -16.53 2.96 -12.78
CA TRP A 112 -15.08 2.99 -12.59
C TRP A 112 -14.52 1.71 -11.98
N PHE A 113 -15.14 1.17 -10.94
CA PHE A 113 -14.63 -0.06 -10.31
C PHE A 113 -14.84 -1.28 -11.19
N PHE A 114 -15.93 -1.34 -11.97
CA PHE A 114 -16.17 -2.41 -12.93
C PHE A 114 -15.18 -2.35 -14.10
N GLU A 115 -14.95 -1.17 -14.69
CA GLU A 115 -13.91 -0.96 -15.71
C GLU A 115 -12.54 -1.39 -15.20
N ASN A 116 -12.21 -1.01 -13.97
CA ASN A 116 -10.92 -1.36 -13.37
C ASN A 116 -10.79 -2.87 -13.12
N ALA A 117 -11.88 -3.56 -12.78
CA ALA A 117 -11.92 -4.99 -12.55
C ALA A 117 -12.05 -5.83 -13.83
N ALA A 118 -12.37 -5.21 -14.97
CA ALA A 118 -12.53 -5.90 -16.25
C ALA A 118 -11.20 -6.50 -16.77
N TYR A 119 -10.06 -6.00 -16.29
CA TYR A 119 -8.74 -6.50 -16.67
C TYR A 119 -8.33 -7.70 -15.79
N PRO A 120 -8.07 -8.88 -16.38
CA PRO A 120 -7.71 -10.07 -15.61
C PRO A 120 -6.28 -10.01 -15.03
N PHE A 121 -5.42 -9.19 -15.64
CA PHE A 121 -4.06 -8.92 -15.18
C PHE A 121 -3.82 -7.42 -15.13
N ARG A 122 -2.70 -7.02 -14.50
CA ARG A 122 -2.33 -5.60 -14.41
C ARG A 122 -2.26 -4.97 -15.79
N ASP A 123 -3.10 -3.97 -16.02
CA ASP A 123 -3.16 -3.22 -17.26
C ASP A 123 -2.78 -1.75 -17.02
N ALA A 124 -2.19 -1.10 -18.03
CA ALA A 124 -1.79 0.31 -17.96
C ALA A 124 -2.98 1.29 -17.95
N GLN A 125 -4.20 0.81 -18.24
CA GLN A 125 -5.45 1.57 -18.18
C GLN A 125 -6.14 1.47 -16.81
N GLN A 126 -5.74 0.50 -15.97
CA GLN A 126 -6.24 0.40 -14.60
C GLN A 126 -5.76 1.61 -13.78
N PHE A 127 -6.61 2.05 -12.87
CA PHE A 127 -6.21 2.93 -11.78
C PHE A 127 -5.92 2.10 -10.53
N TRP A 128 -5.30 2.75 -9.54
CA TRP A 128 -5.04 2.14 -8.24
C TRP A 128 -6.13 2.53 -7.24
N PRO A 129 -7.01 1.60 -6.80
CA PRO A 129 -8.14 1.94 -5.94
C PRO A 129 -7.76 2.64 -4.62
N ILE A 130 -6.63 2.25 -4.03
CA ILE A 130 -6.11 2.88 -2.81
C ILE A 130 -5.74 4.34 -3.09
N GLY A 131 -5.01 4.59 -4.18
CA GLY A 131 -4.68 5.94 -4.63
C GLY A 131 -5.93 6.76 -4.94
N LEU A 132 -6.95 6.15 -5.55
CA LEU A 132 -8.20 6.83 -5.89
C LEU A 132 -8.91 7.32 -4.64
N ILE A 133 -9.09 6.47 -3.64
CA ILE A 133 -9.76 6.84 -2.39
C ILE A 133 -8.96 7.83 -1.56
N ALA A 134 -7.62 7.79 -1.63
CA ALA A 134 -6.80 8.85 -1.06
C ALA A 134 -7.10 10.22 -1.68
N HIS A 135 -7.08 10.30 -3.00
CA HIS A 135 -7.40 11.55 -3.70
C HIS A 135 -8.87 11.97 -3.53
N TRP A 136 -9.78 11.01 -3.42
CA TRP A 136 -11.19 11.26 -3.11
C TRP A 136 -11.34 11.97 -1.76
N ALA A 137 -10.73 11.42 -0.71
CA ALA A 137 -10.73 12.02 0.62
C ALA A 137 -10.11 13.42 0.61
N ILE A 138 -8.99 13.60 -0.10
CA ILE A 138 -8.34 14.91 -0.25
C ILE A 138 -9.28 15.93 -0.91
N SER A 139 -9.92 15.58 -2.02
CA SER A 139 -10.81 16.48 -2.78
C SER A 139 -12.04 16.95 -1.99
N ARG A 140 -12.40 16.22 -0.93
CA ARG A 140 -13.57 16.48 -0.08
C ARG A 140 -13.21 17.00 1.31
N HIS A 141 -11.94 17.36 1.53
CA HIS A 141 -11.43 17.79 2.83
C HIS A 141 -11.66 16.74 3.95
N GLN A 142 -11.71 15.46 3.58
CA GLN A 142 -11.84 14.31 4.49
C GLN A 142 -10.50 13.60 4.74
N ALA A 143 -9.39 14.26 4.41
CA ALA A 143 -8.04 13.77 4.68
C ALA A 143 -7.34 14.63 5.74
N GLU A 144 -6.62 13.97 6.64
CA GLU A 144 -5.73 14.57 7.62
C GLU A 144 -4.29 14.24 7.23
N PHE A 145 -3.46 15.25 6.99
CA PHE A 145 -2.06 15.04 6.60
C PHE A 145 -1.15 14.97 7.82
N LYS A 146 -0.32 13.95 7.91
CA LYS A 146 0.76 13.84 8.90
C LYS A 146 2.10 13.86 8.17
N SER A 147 3.04 14.64 8.71
CA SER A 147 4.34 14.88 8.09
C SER A 147 5.36 13.76 8.30
N ASN A 148 5.05 12.76 9.14
CA ASN A 148 5.96 11.65 9.42
C ASN A 148 5.73 10.50 8.44
N LYS A 149 6.79 10.14 7.71
CA LYS A 149 6.82 8.89 6.94
C LYS A 149 6.84 7.72 7.92
N SER A 150 5.68 7.11 8.13
CA SER A 150 5.56 5.98 9.07
C SER A 150 5.93 4.63 8.47
N GLY A 151 6.29 4.57 7.17
CA GLY A 151 6.54 3.32 6.46
C GLY A 151 7.95 3.21 5.91
N VAL A 152 8.51 2.00 5.97
CA VAL A 152 9.73 1.60 5.25
C VAL A 152 9.44 0.36 4.43
N MET A 153 9.65 0.45 3.11
CA MET A 153 9.58 -0.71 2.22
C MET A 153 10.95 -1.39 2.11
N ILE A 154 10.99 -2.71 2.01
CA ILE A 154 12.19 -3.51 1.77
C ILE A 154 11.83 -4.58 0.72
N HIS A 155 12.41 -4.49 -0.47
CA HIS A 155 12.21 -5.45 -1.55
C HIS A 155 13.45 -6.33 -1.71
N ALA A 156 13.35 -7.63 -1.39
CA ALA A 156 14.54 -8.48 -1.37
C ALA A 156 15.08 -8.81 -2.78
N GLY A 157 14.20 -8.89 -3.79
CA GLY A 157 14.61 -9.05 -5.19
C GLY A 157 15.28 -7.83 -5.84
N HIS A 158 15.13 -6.62 -5.28
CA HIS A 158 15.60 -5.38 -5.92
C HIS A 158 16.65 -4.61 -5.09
N HIS A 159 16.62 -4.70 -3.76
CA HIS A 159 17.57 -3.99 -2.92
C HIS A 159 18.81 -4.86 -2.65
N SER A 160 19.98 -4.24 -2.74
CA SER A 160 21.21 -4.89 -2.24
C SER A 160 21.12 -5.19 -0.74
N GLU A 161 21.85 -6.21 -0.28
CA GLU A 161 21.91 -6.59 1.13
C GLU A 161 22.29 -5.41 2.05
N ARG A 162 23.19 -4.54 1.59
CA ARG A 162 23.56 -3.30 2.30
C ARG A 162 22.36 -2.37 2.51
N VAL A 163 21.54 -2.17 1.47
CA VAL A 163 20.34 -1.33 1.55
C VAL A 163 19.30 -1.97 2.48
N ILE A 164 19.14 -3.29 2.42
CA ILE A 164 18.24 -4.02 3.30
C ILE A 164 18.65 -3.86 4.75
N LYS A 165 19.91 -4.16 5.11
CA LYS A 165 20.43 -4.00 6.47
C LYS A 165 20.29 -2.56 6.98
N ALA A 166 20.58 -1.56 6.14
CA ALA A 166 20.41 -0.16 6.51
C ALA A 166 18.94 0.19 6.80
N ARG A 167 17.98 -0.34 6.02
CA ARG A 167 16.55 -0.13 6.25
C ARG A 167 16.06 -0.84 7.52
N LEU A 168 16.52 -2.07 7.79
CA LEU A 168 16.20 -2.79 9.03
C LEU A 168 16.74 -2.05 10.26
N ALA A 169 17.99 -1.57 10.21
CA ALA A 169 18.58 -0.77 11.27
C ALA A 169 17.81 0.55 11.49
N LYS A 170 17.36 1.19 10.41
CA LYS A 170 16.52 2.38 10.49
C LYS A 170 15.20 2.09 11.23
N VAL A 171 14.52 0.98 10.89
CA VAL A 171 13.27 0.58 11.56
C VAL A 171 13.51 0.35 13.05
N ALA A 172 14.63 -0.27 13.43
CA ALA A 172 14.95 -0.50 14.84
C ALA A 172 15.30 0.78 15.62
N ALA A 173 15.90 1.79 14.95
CA ALA A 173 16.38 3.01 15.59
C ALA A 173 15.35 4.15 15.65
N ASP A 174 14.36 4.16 14.75
CA ASP A 174 13.42 5.27 14.57
C ASP A 174 12.00 4.86 14.98
N ALA A 175 11.64 5.20 16.21
CA ALA A 175 10.32 4.91 16.78
C ALA A 175 9.14 5.62 16.06
N SER A 176 9.40 6.54 15.13
CA SER A 176 8.36 7.16 14.31
C SER A 176 7.90 6.27 13.15
N ILE A 177 8.67 5.21 12.83
CA ILE A 177 8.30 4.21 11.83
C ILE A 177 7.29 3.24 12.45
N GLN A 178 6.11 3.18 11.87
CA GLN A 178 5.00 2.33 12.32
C GLN A 178 4.90 1.04 11.50
N PHE A 179 5.41 1.04 10.25
CA PHE A 179 5.27 -0.07 9.31
C PHE A 179 6.60 -0.40 8.61
N ALA A 180 6.93 -1.69 8.59
CA ALA A 180 7.98 -2.24 7.74
C ALA A 180 7.33 -3.22 6.74
N CYS A 181 7.42 -2.92 5.45
CA CYS A 181 6.87 -3.76 4.39
C CYS A 181 7.98 -4.56 3.73
N LEU A 182 7.99 -5.86 3.95
CA LEU A 182 8.89 -6.80 3.28
C LEU A 182 8.19 -7.35 2.02
N GLN A 183 8.86 -7.26 0.87
CA GLN A 183 8.33 -7.72 -0.42
C GLN A 183 9.31 -8.66 -1.12
N SER A 184 8.78 -9.66 -1.83
CA SER A 184 9.53 -10.63 -2.64
C SER A 184 10.71 -11.23 -1.88
N MET A 185 10.46 -11.68 -0.64
CA MET A 185 11.50 -12.25 0.21
C MET A 185 12.14 -13.48 -0.42
N ASP A 186 11.34 -14.28 -1.11
CA ASP A 186 11.72 -15.47 -1.87
C ASP A 186 12.71 -15.19 -3.02
N GLU A 187 12.70 -13.99 -3.58
CA GLU A 187 13.65 -13.57 -4.64
C GLU A 187 15.02 -13.13 -4.07
N GLY A 188 15.14 -12.95 -2.75
CA GLY A 188 16.40 -12.58 -2.11
C GLY A 188 17.42 -13.72 -2.09
N SER A 189 18.72 -13.41 -1.97
CA SER A 189 19.75 -14.44 -1.73
C SER A 189 19.49 -15.21 -0.42
N ALA A 190 19.99 -16.44 -0.29
CA ALA A 190 19.82 -17.22 0.95
C ALA A 190 20.30 -16.47 2.21
N ALA A 191 21.38 -15.70 2.11
CA ALA A 191 21.88 -14.85 3.19
C ALA A 191 20.94 -13.68 3.51
N CYS A 192 20.35 -13.06 2.48
CA CYS A 192 19.34 -12.01 2.62
C CYS A 192 18.07 -12.56 3.30
N GLN A 193 17.56 -13.69 2.81
CA GLN A 193 16.39 -14.37 3.39
C GLN A 193 16.61 -14.68 4.87
N LYS A 194 17.74 -15.32 5.20
CA LYS A 194 18.11 -15.59 6.59
C LYS A 194 18.11 -14.34 7.46
N SER A 195 18.70 -13.25 6.96
CA SER A 195 18.75 -11.97 7.69
C SER A 195 17.36 -11.39 7.94
N LEU A 196 16.46 -11.48 6.95
CA LEU A 196 15.08 -10.99 7.07
C LEU A 196 14.27 -11.83 8.05
N PHE A 197 14.38 -13.17 7.99
CA PHE A 197 13.69 -14.06 8.94
C PHE A 197 14.18 -13.85 10.37
N GLN A 198 15.50 -13.75 10.58
CA GLN A 198 16.07 -13.44 11.90
C GLN A 198 15.63 -12.08 12.45
N TRP A 199 15.41 -11.10 11.56
CA TRP A 199 14.85 -9.82 11.96
C TRP A 199 13.38 -9.96 12.33
N LEU A 200 12.56 -10.68 11.54
CA LEU A 200 11.16 -10.95 11.84
C LEU A 200 10.96 -11.68 13.17
N ASP A 201 11.84 -12.64 13.49
CA ASP A 201 11.84 -13.39 14.76
C ASP A 201 11.90 -12.49 16.00
N GLN A 202 12.47 -11.28 15.87
CA GLN A 202 12.55 -10.31 16.98
C GLN A 202 11.22 -9.61 17.26
N TYR A 203 10.31 -9.56 16.27
CA TYR A 203 9.08 -8.78 16.34
C TYR A 203 7.81 -9.64 16.27
N ILE A 204 7.89 -10.85 15.73
CA ILE A 204 6.77 -11.78 15.58
C ILE A 204 7.13 -13.08 16.31
N PRO A 205 6.71 -13.24 17.58
CA PRO A 205 7.05 -14.44 18.36
C PRO A 205 6.53 -15.72 17.67
N SER A 206 7.46 -16.56 17.20
CA SER A 206 7.24 -17.92 16.68
C SER A 206 6.36 -18.08 15.42
N TRP A 207 6.75 -17.50 14.28
CA TRP A 207 6.15 -17.91 12.98
C TRP A 207 6.38 -19.40 12.67
N ILE A 208 7.40 -20.02 13.27
CA ILE A 208 7.66 -21.47 13.20
C ILE A 208 6.47 -22.28 13.73
N SER A 209 5.71 -21.77 14.70
CA SER A 209 4.50 -22.45 15.19
C SER A 209 3.31 -22.38 14.21
N LEU A 210 3.31 -21.43 13.27
CA LEU A 210 2.26 -21.25 12.27
C LEU A 210 2.48 -22.07 11.00
N LEU A 211 3.69 -22.58 10.77
CA LEU A 211 4.04 -23.38 9.58
C LEU A 211 3.99 -24.89 9.80
N ASN A 212 3.91 -25.35 11.05
CA ASN A 212 3.69 -26.74 11.43
C ASN A 212 2.42 -26.82 12.29
N PRO A 213 1.22 -26.85 11.67
CA PRO A 213 -0.05 -27.05 12.39
C PRO A 213 -0.17 -28.47 12.97
#